data_AF-A0A060ZWC3-F1
#
_entry.id   AF-A0A060ZWC3-F1
#
_cell.length_a   1.000
_cell.length_b   1.000
_cell.length_c   1.000
_cell.angle_alpha   90.00
_cell.angle_beta   90.00
_cell.angle_gamma   90.00
#
_symmetry.space_group_name_H-M   'P 1'
#
loop_
_entity.id
_entity.type
_entity.pdbx_description
1 polymer ?
#
loop_
_entity_poly.entity_id
_entity_poly.type
_entity_poly.pdbx_seq_one_letter_code
_entity_poly.pdbx_strand_id
1 'polypeptide(L)'
;MPTDPLPAEPASDFVPFATAALDFHRAINMPVKPLAAGRAELDSLHAHLVALYGLLDAHTARTTPVAGVEGNHLRACRIRLWQAADHLHTAFHTAPRPDTGHLPSREACRTRLPEGTPDLTVCQRHLATSARVRRDHTPADLRDPFTGLIHH
;
A
#
# COMPACT_ATOMS: atom_id res chain seq x y z
N MET A 1 14.20 -25.22 -38.72
CA MET A 1 13.11 -24.26 -38.45
C MET A 1 13.15 -23.99 -36.95
N PRO A 2 13.48 -22.78 -36.48
CA PRO A 2 13.31 -22.46 -35.07
C PRO A 2 11.80 -22.40 -34.79
N THR A 3 11.33 -23.22 -33.86
CA THR A 3 9.97 -23.16 -33.34
C THR A 3 9.85 -21.89 -32.51
N ASP A 4 9.05 -20.93 -32.97
CA ASP A 4 8.62 -19.82 -32.12
C ASP A 4 7.96 -20.40 -30.86
N PRO A 5 8.32 -19.93 -29.65
CA PRO A 5 7.63 -20.37 -28.46
C PRO A 5 6.18 -19.91 -28.56
N LEU A 6 5.25 -20.86 -28.40
CA LEU A 6 3.82 -20.58 -28.30
C LEU A 6 3.59 -19.47 -27.26
N PRO A 7 2.66 -18.53 -27.49
CA PRO A 7 2.33 -17.52 -26.50
C PRO A 7 1.98 -18.23 -25.20
N ALA A 8 2.76 -17.97 -24.15
CA ALA A 8 2.49 -18.51 -22.82
C ALA A 8 1.05 -18.14 -22.48
N GLU A 9 0.23 -19.14 -22.11
CA GLU A 9 -1.13 -18.85 -21.64
C GLU A 9 -1.05 -17.78 -20.56
N PRO A 10 -1.91 -16.75 -20.60
CA PRO A 10 -1.90 -15.73 -19.57
C PRO A 10 -2.10 -16.44 -18.23
N ALA A 11 -1.14 -16.23 -17.32
CA ALA A 11 -1.21 -16.76 -15.97
C ALA A 11 -2.59 -16.44 -15.37
N SER A 12 -3.15 -17.39 -14.60
CA SER A 12 -4.43 -17.21 -13.93
C SER A 12 -4.51 -15.85 -13.23
N ASP A 13 -5.64 -15.14 -13.38
CA ASP A 13 -5.86 -13.90 -12.65
C ASP A 13 -6.09 -14.20 -11.17
N PHE A 14 -5.18 -13.70 -10.32
CA PHE A 14 -5.22 -13.91 -8.88
C PHE A 14 -5.88 -12.75 -8.12
N VAL A 15 -6.18 -11.63 -8.78
CA VAL A 15 -6.78 -10.45 -8.13
C VAL A 15 -8.15 -10.76 -7.50
N PRO A 16 -9.06 -11.52 -8.16
CA PRO A 16 -10.35 -11.86 -7.56
C PRO A 16 -10.24 -12.62 -6.24
N PHE A 17 -9.22 -13.47 -6.07
CA PHE A 17 -9.00 -14.19 -4.82
C PHE A 17 -8.55 -13.25 -3.69
N ALA A 18 -7.69 -12.27 -3.99
CA ALA A 18 -7.29 -11.25 -3.03
C ALA A 18 -8.48 -10.38 -2.60
N THR A 19 -9.34 -9.99 -3.55
CA THR A 19 -10.58 -9.26 -3.26
C THR A 19 -11.51 -10.07 -2.36
N ALA A 20 -11.75 -11.34 -2.71
CA ALA A 20 -12.59 -12.21 -1.90
C ALA A 20 -12.02 -12.39 -0.47
N ALA A 21 -10.72 -12.55 -0.32
CA ALA A 21 -10.08 -12.67 0.99
C ALA A 21 -10.29 -11.43 1.88
N LEU A 22 -10.25 -10.22 1.29
CA LEU A 22 -10.56 -8.98 2.01
C LEU A 22 -12.03 -8.93 2.44
N ASP A 23 -12.95 -9.32 1.56
CA ASP A 23 -14.38 -9.38 1.88
C ASP A 23 -14.68 -10.39 3.00
N PHE A 24 -14.08 -11.59 2.94
CA PHE A 24 -14.19 -12.58 4.00
C PHE A 24 -13.59 -12.07 5.32
N HIS A 25 -12.43 -11.41 5.27
CA HIS A 25 -11.82 -10.85 6.46
C HIS A 25 -12.75 -9.84 7.13
N ARG A 26 -13.31 -8.91 6.33
CA ARG A 26 -14.28 -7.92 6.80
C ARG A 26 -15.53 -8.56 7.40
N ALA A 27 -16.08 -9.59 6.77
CA ALA A 27 -17.32 -10.22 7.21
C ALA A 27 -17.18 -11.01 8.52
N ILE A 28 -16.01 -11.62 8.75
CA ILE A 28 -15.82 -12.59 9.84
C ILE A 28 -15.01 -12.03 11.00
N ASN A 29 -14.02 -11.17 10.72
CA ASN A 29 -13.02 -10.76 11.73
C ASN A 29 -13.24 -9.34 12.26
N MET A 30 -14.18 -8.57 11.70
CA MET A 30 -14.45 -7.23 12.18
C MET A 30 -15.16 -7.25 13.54
N PRO A 31 -14.65 -6.50 14.54
CA PRO A 31 -15.30 -6.42 15.85
C PRO A 31 -16.64 -5.69 15.74
N VAL A 32 -17.66 -6.23 16.42
CA VAL A 32 -19.02 -5.63 16.47
C VAL A 32 -19.04 -4.37 17.35
N LYS A 33 -18.11 -4.27 18.32
CA LYS A 33 -17.98 -3.12 19.22
C LYS A 33 -16.91 -2.15 18.70
N PRO A 34 -17.02 -0.84 18.96
CA PRO A 34 -15.98 0.13 18.63
C PRO A 34 -14.66 -0.26 19.32
N LEU A 35 -13.72 -0.78 18.54
CA LEU A 35 -12.39 -1.16 18.97
C LEU A 35 -11.38 -0.47 18.07
N ALA A 36 -10.29 0.03 18.64
CA ALA A 36 -9.20 0.58 17.85
C ALA A 36 -8.58 -0.52 16.97
N ALA A 37 -8.21 -0.17 15.74
CA ALA A 37 -7.52 -1.09 14.84
C ALA A 37 -6.19 -1.55 15.45
N GLY A 38 -5.93 -2.85 15.39
CA GLY A 38 -4.70 -3.45 15.93
C GLY A 38 -3.51 -3.21 15.01
N ARG A 39 -2.30 -3.24 15.57
CA ARG A 39 -1.05 -3.10 14.80
C ARG A 39 -0.91 -4.16 13.70
N ALA A 40 -1.30 -5.41 13.96
CA ALA A 40 -1.24 -6.50 12.98
C ALA A 40 -2.20 -6.28 11.80
N GLU A 41 -3.40 -5.76 12.06
CA GLU A 41 -4.37 -5.42 11.01
C GLU A 41 -3.86 -4.25 10.16
N LEU A 42 -3.33 -3.20 10.79
CA LEU A 42 -2.75 -2.05 10.10
C LEU A 42 -1.53 -2.42 9.25
N ASP A 43 -0.64 -3.31 9.72
CA ASP A 43 0.46 -3.82 8.91
C ASP A 43 -0.07 -4.63 7.70
N SER A 44 -1.06 -5.50 7.92
CA SER A 44 -1.68 -6.29 6.85
C SER A 44 -2.30 -5.41 5.78
N LEU A 45 -3.06 -4.38 6.17
CA LEU A 45 -3.64 -3.41 5.24
C LEU A 45 -2.54 -2.61 4.50
N HIS A 46 -1.49 -2.19 5.19
CA HIS A 46 -0.34 -1.54 4.56
C HIS A 46 0.33 -2.47 3.53
N ALA A 47 0.44 -3.77 3.81
CA ALA A 47 0.97 -4.76 2.86
C ALA A 47 0.13 -4.84 1.59
N HIS A 48 -1.20 -4.89 1.73
CA HIS A 48 -2.12 -4.95 0.61
C HIS A 48 -2.04 -3.68 -0.26
N LEU A 49 -1.99 -2.49 0.35
CA LEU A 49 -1.86 -1.24 -0.43
C LEU A 49 -0.53 -1.15 -1.17
N VAL A 50 0.58 -1.58 -0.57
CA VAL A 50 1.89 -1.61 -1.24
C VAL A 50 1.92 -2.63 -2.38
N ALA A 51 1.31 -3.81 -2.18
CA ALA A 51 1.19 -4.81 -3.24
C ALA A 51 0.35 -4.29 -4.42
N LEU A 52 -0.79 -3.66 -4.14
CA LEU A 52 -1.65 -3.04 -5.16
C LEU A 52 -0.95 -1.87 -5.86
N TYR A 53 -0.18 -1.06 -5.13
CA TYR A 53 0.68 -0.02 -5.72
C TYR A 53 1.64 -0.64 -6.75
N GLY A 54 2.32 -1.74 -6.39
CA GLY A 54 3.25 -2.44 -7.29
C GLY A 54 2.57 -3.02 -8.53
N LEU A 55 1.36 -3.56 -8.37
CA LEU A 55 0.55 -4.04 -9.49
C LEU A 55 0.19 -2.88 -10.44
N LEU A 56 -0.35 -1.78 -9.92
CA LEU A 56 -0.69 -0.62 -10.75
C LEU A 56 0.54 0.01 -11.39
N ASP A 57 1.69 -0.02 -10.74
CA ASP A 57 2.98 0.44 -11.31
C ASP A 57 3.34 -0.33 -12.57
N ALA A 58 3.22 -1.66 -12.54
CA ALA A 58 3.41 -2.48 -13.72
C ALA A 58 2.39 -2.17 -14.83
N HIS A 59 1.12 -1.94 -14.47
CA HIS A 59 0.11 -1.52 -15.45
C HIS A 59 0.39 -0.13 -16.04
N THR A 60 0.80 0.86 -15.24
CA THR A 60 1.19 2.18 -15.74
C THR A 60 2.35 2.05 -16.72
N ALA A 61 3.41 1.31 -16.36
CA ALA A 61 4.60 1.15 -17.20
C ALA A 61 4.27 0.54 -18.58
N ARG A 62 3.35 -0.43 -18.64
CA ARG A 62 2.92 -1.05 -19.90
C ARG A 62 1.96 -0.17 -20.71
N THR A 63 1.10 0.59 -20.04
CA THR A 63 0.01 1.35 -20.70
C THR A 63 0.50 2.69 -21.24
N THR A 64 1.33 3.43 -20.48
CA THR A 64 1.75 4.79 -20.84
C THR A 64 2.33 4.94 -22.25
N PRO A 65 3.20 4.04 -22.77
CA PRO A 65 3.78 4.20 -24.10
C PRO A 65 2.76 4.08 -25.25
N VAL A 66 1.64 3.41 -25.03
CA VAL A 66 0.63 3.12 -26.07
C VAL A 66 -0.68 3.88 -25.86
N ALA A 67 -0.98 4.29 -24.62
CA ALA A 67 -2.17 5.04 -24.24
C ALA A 67 -1.85 6.02 -23.10
N GLY A 68 -1.27 7.18 -23.46
CA GLY A 68 -0.76 8.16 -22.49
C GLY A 68 -1.81 8.69 -21.51
N VAL A 69 -3.04 8.95 -21.96
CA VAL A 69 -4.14 9.44 -21.11
C VAL A 69 -4.51 8.39 -20.05
N GLU A 70 -4.67 7.13 -20.45
CA GLU A 70 -4.94 6.02 -19.53
C GLU A 70 -3.77 5.82 -18.55
N GLY A 71 -2.54 5.90 -19.05
CA GLY A 71 -1.33 5.88 -18.24
C GLY A 71 -1.31 6.98 -17.16
N ASN A 72 -1.78 8.19 -17.49
CA ASN A 72 -1.90 9.29 -16.53
C ASN A 72 -2.90 8.97 -15.41
N HIS A 73 -4.06 8.39 -15.74
CA HIS A 73 -5.02 7.94 -14.72
C HIS A 73 -4.44 6.85 -13.81
N LEU A 74 -3.72 5.87 -14.37
CA LEU A 74 -3.06 4.83 -13.59
C LEU A 74 -1.96 5.40 -12.67
N ARG A 75 -1.19 6.38 -13.15
CA ARG A 75 -0.21 7.12 -12.35
C ARG A 75 -0.88 7.84 -11.18
N ALA A 76 -2.01 8.53 -11.43
CA ALA A 76 -2.78 9.19 -10.38
C ALA A 76 -3.27 8.19 -9.32
N CYS A 77 -3.79 7.03 -9.72
CA CYS A 77 -4.21 5.97 -8.79
C CYS A 77 -3.06 5.51 -7.87
N ARG A 78 -1.85 5.31 -8.42
CA ARG A 78 -0.67 4.90 -7.64
C ARG A 78 -0.29 5.94 -6.59
N ILE A 79 -0.32 7.22 -6.92
CA ILE A 79 -0.05 8.30 -5.97
C ILE A 79 -1.02 8.22 -4.79
N ARG A 80 -2.32 8.03 -5.07
CA ARG A 80 -3.35 7.94 -4.02
C ARG A 80 -3.18 6.69 -3.14
N LEU A 81 -2.82 5.55 -3.73
CA LEU A 81 -2.50 4.35 -2.96
C LEU A 81 -1.29 4.56 -2.05
N TRP A 82 -0.25 5.25 -2.53
CA TRP A 82 0.89 5.57 -1.70
C TRP A 82 0.53 6.51 -0.54
N GLN A 83 -0.26 7.55 -0.79
CA GLN A 83 -0.77 8.44 0.27
C GLN A 83 -1.57 7.65 1.33
N ALA A 84 -2.45 6.75 0.90
CA ALA A 84 -3.19 5.88 1.80
C ALA A 84 -2.27 4.94 2.61
N ALA A 85 -1.24 4.37 1.98
CA ALA A 85 -0.24 3.56 2.67
C ALA A 85 0.56 4.37 3.70
N ASP A 86 0.93 5.61 3.39
CA ASP A 86 1.61 6.51 4.33
C ASP A 86 0.75 6.83 5.57
N HIS A 87 -0.55 7.04 5.36
CA HIS A 87 -1.51 7.18 6.45
C HIS A 87 -1.65 5.91 7.29
N LEU A 88 -1.70 4.72 6.68
CA LEU A 88 -1.72 3.45 7.43
C LEU A 88 -0.43 3.24 8.24
N HIS A 89 0.73 3.57 7.66
CA HIS A 89 2.00 3.50 8.37
C HIS A 89 2.04 4.46 9.56
N THR A 90 1.51 5.67 9.40
CA THR A 90 1.34 6.62 10.51
C THR A 90 0.38 6.07 11.57
N ALA A 91 -0.77 5.53 11.15
CA ALA A 91 -1.75 4.93 12.05
C ALA A 91 -1.15 3.78 12.87
N PHE A 92 -0.34 2.92 12.25
CA PHE A 92 0.39 1.83 12.93
C PHE A 92 1.28 2.35 14.07
N HIS A 93 1.99 3.46 13.86
CA HIS A 93 2.82 4.06 14.90
C HIS A 93 2.00 4.69 16.03
N THR A 94 0.77 5.13 15.74
CA THR A 94 -0.16 5.66 16.75
C THR A 94 -1.03 4.61 17.42
N ALA A 95 -1.06 3.37 16.94
CA ALA A 95 -1.94 2.33 17.47
C ALA A 95 -1.46 1.80 18.84
N PRO A 96 -2.38 1.40 19.74
CA PRO A 96 -2.03 0.80 21.03
C PRO A 96 -1.09 -0.41 20.86
N ARG A 97 -0.13 -0.56 21.79
CA ARG A 97 0.77 -1.72 21.79
C ARG A 97 0.11 -2.91 22.50
N PRO A 98 0.25 -4.14 21.98
CA PRO A 98 -0.37 -5.33 22.58
C PRO A 98 0.11 -5.62 24.01
N ASP A 99 1.40 -5.37 24.29
CA ASP A 99 2.03 -5.81 25.55
C ASP A 99 1.82 -4.82 26.70
N THR A 100 1.63 -3.54 26.39
CA THR A 100 1.45 -2.49 27.40
C THR A 100 0.02 -1.98 27.45
N GLY A 101 -0.79 -2.16 26.40
CA GLY A 101 -2.14 -1.59 26.30
C GLY A 101 -2.18 -0.06 26.26
N HIS A 102 -1.03 0.61 26.36
CA HIS A 102 -0.88 2.05 26.40
C HIS A 102 -0.33 2.56 25.06
N LEU A 103 -0.73 3.78 24.71
CA LEU A 103 -0.08 4.51 23.62
C LEU A 103 1.37 4.82 24.04
N PRO A 104 2.37 4.65 23.15
CA PRO A 104 3.74 4.97 23.48
C PRO A 104 3.87 6.47 23.79
N SER A 105 4.66 6.81 24.82
CA SER A 105 5.00 8.20 25.09
C SER A 105 5.82 8.78 23.93
N ARG A 106 5.72 10.09 23.69
CA ARG A 106 6.57 10.78 22.68
C ARG A 106 8.05 10.47 22.85
N GLU A 107 8.50 10.26 24.09
CA GLU A 107 9.87 9.92 24.43
C GLU A 107 10.26 8.51 23.97
N ALA A 108 9.41 7.51 24.24
CA ALA A 108 9.63 6.13 23.80
C ALA A 108 9.66 6.00 22.26
N CYS A 109 8.85 6.80 21.55
CA CYS A 109 8.91 6.89 20.09
C CYS A 109 10.23 7.53 19.61
N ARG A 110 10.74 8.55 20.32
CA ARG A 110 11.94 9.30 19.96
C ARG A 110 13.23 8.50 20.15
N THR A 111 13.29 7.68 21.19
CA THR A 111 14.46 6.85 21.49
C THR A 111 14.60 5.63 20.59
N ARG A 112 13.62 5.40 19.69
CA ARG A 112 13.58 4.28 18.72
C ARG A 112 13.92 2.92 19.33
N LEU A 113 13.71 2.74 20.64
CA LEU A 113 13.97 1.47 21.30
C LEU A 113 12.94 0.47 20.77
N PRO A 114 13.32 -0.46 19.89
CA PRO A 114 12.43 -1.52 19.48
C PRO A 114 12.41 -2.47 20.67
N GLU A 115 11.31 -2.49 21.41
CA GLU A 115 11.05 -3.59 22.34
C GLU A 115 10.93 -4.86 21.48
N GLY A 116 12.02 -5.64 21.39
CA GLY A 116 12.09 -6.99 20.80
C GLY A 116 11.67 -7.11 19.33
N THR A 117 12.63 -7.09 18.41
CA THR A 117 12.44 -7.42 16.97
C THR A 117 11.79 -8.80 16.77
N PRO A 118 10.66 -8.89 16.02
CA PRO A 118 10.67 -8.87 14.55
C PRO A 118 9.72 -7.85 13.85
N ASP A 119 9.04 -6.97 14.58
CA ASP A 119 7.91 -6.14 14.07
C ASP A 119 8.29 -4.86 13.26
N LEU A 120 9.34 -4.90 12.43
CA LEU A 120 9.73 -3.78 11.56
C LEU A 120 9.47 -4.03 10.07
N THR A 121 8.78 -5.10 9.72
CA THR A 121 8.41 -5.43 8.32
C THR A 121 7.64 -4.29 7.66
N VAL A 122 6.71 -3.65 8.38
CA VAL A 122 5.95 -2.50 7.88
C VAL A 122 6.85 -1.31 7.57
N CYS A 123 7.78 -0.97 8.47
CA CYS A 123 8.71 0.15 8.31
C CYS A 123 9.68 -0.10 7.15
N GLN A 124 10.21 -1.32 7.03
CA GLN A 124 11.11 -1.71 5.94
C GLN A 124 10.38 -1.65 4.59
N ARG A 125 9.17 -2.22 4.52
CA ARG A 125 8.31 -2.17 3.33
C ARG A 125 7.99 -0.73 2.93
N HIS A 126 7.67 0.10 3.92
CA HIS A 126 7.38 1.52 3.72
C HIS A 126 8.59 2.27 3.16
N LEU A 127 9.77 2.10 3.78
CA LEU A 127 11.01 2.73 3.31
C LEU A 127 11.38 2.31 1.88
N ALA A 128 11.34 1.00 1.58
CA ALA A 128 11.62 0.48 0.24
C ALA A 128 10.66 1.06 -0.82
N THR A 129 9.37 1.14 -0.50
CA THR A 129 8.37 1.71 -1.40
C THR A 129 8.54 3.22 -1.56
N SER A 130 8.85 3.95 -0.48
CA SER A 130 9.11 5.39 -0.52
C SER A 130 10.27 5.75 -1.44
N ALA A 131 11.33 4.91 -1.47
CA ALA A 131 12.47 5.11 -2.35
C ALA A 131 12.09 4.96 -3.83
N ARG A 132 11.15 4.06 -4.16
CA ARG A 132 10.57 3.94 -5.50
C ARG A 132 9.71 5.16 -5.84
N VAL A 133 8.80 5.55 -4.94
CA VAL A 133 7.91 6.69 -5.15
C VAL A 133 8.70 7.97 -5.45
N ARG A 134 9.77 8.24 -4.70
CA ARG A 134 10.64 9.41 -4.91
C ARG A 134 11.38 9.43 -6.24
N ARG A 135 11.59 8.29 -6.89
CA ARG A 135 12.17 8.23 -8.24
C ARG A 135 11.14 8.59 -9.31
N ASP A 136 9.89 8.21 -9.09
CA ASP A 136 8.85 8.25 -10.14
C ASP A 136 7.87 9.43 -9.98
N HIS A 137 7.92 10.13 -8.84
CA HIS A 137 7.00 11.19 -8.47
C HIS A 137 7.71 12.37 -7.82
N THR A 138 7.18 13.56 -8.07
CA THR A 138 7.62 14.81 -7.45
C THR A 138 6.87 15.07 -6.14
N PRO A 139 7.41 15.91 -5.24
CA PRO A 139 6.66 16.37 -4.07
C PRO A 139 5.35 17.08 -4.41
N ALA A 140 5.25 17.72 -5.59
CA ALA A 140 4.02 18.34 -6.06
C ALA A 140 2.96 17.29 -6.39
N ASP A 141 3.33 16.22 -7.09
CA ASP A 141 2.42 15.09 -7.38
C ASP A 141 1.80 14.52 -6.09
N LEU A 142 2.59 14.43 -5.02
CA LEU A 142 2.14 13.91 -3.71
C LEU A 142 1.29 14.90 -2.90
N ARG A 143 1.28 16.19 -3.25
CA ARG A 143 0.51 17.24 -2.55
C ARG A 143 -0.70 17.69 -3.35
N ASP A 144 -0.83 17.24 -4.58
CA ASP A 144 -1.91 17.64 -5.47
C ASP A 144 -3.27 17.23 -4.88
N PRO A 145 -4.15 18.21 -4.57
CA PRO A 145 -5.47 17.91 -4.03
C PRO A 145 -6.33 17.22 -5.10
N PHE A 146 -7.10 16.21 -4.70
CA PHE A 146 -8.09 15.60 -5.59
C PHE A 146 -9.31 16.53 -5.67
N THR A 147 -9.22 17.63 -6.40
CA THR A 147 -10.37 18.54 -6.60
C THR A 147 -11.25 18.11 -7.78
N GLY A 148 -10.99 16.97 -8.42
CA GLY A 148 -11.74 16.53 -9.61
C GLY A 148 -11.58 17.43 -10.83
N LEU A 149 -10.76 18.48 -10.74
CA LEU A 149 -10.46 19.43 -11.83
C LEU A 149 -9.21 18.96 -12.58
N ILE A 150 -9.25 17.72 -13.08
CA ILE A 150 -8.27 17.30 -14.08
C ILE A 150 -8.77 17.91 -15.40
N HIS A 151 -8.17 19.04 -15.79
CA HIS A 151 -8.29 19.51 -17.17
C HIS A 151 -7.50 18.55 -18.06
N HIS A 152 -8.24 17.78 -18.87
CA HIS A 152 -7.71 17.04 -20.00
C HIS A 152 -7.30 17.98 -21.13
#